data_AF-A0A2E7TLY5-F1
#
_entry.id   AF-A0A2E7TLY5-F1
#
_cell.length_a   1.000
_cell.length_b   1.000
_cell.length_c   1.000
_cell.angle_alpha   90.00
_cell.angle_beta   90.00
_cell.angle_gamma   90.00
#
_symmetry.space_group_name_H-M   'P 1'
#
loop_
_entity.id
_entity.type
_entity.pdbx_description
1 polymer ?
#
loop_
_entity_poly.entity_id
_entity_poly.type
_entity_poly.pdbx_seq_one_letter_code
_entity_poly.pdbx_strand_id
1 'polypeptide(L)'
;MANPIISGENKQVTIYHSSGAVSTAQEGVRQNDPGGVSELNRKLAEPGWSLTPTFGGASAPQQTGYSYEMGIAQAQALYSFFPEEVTKEFAKQWVKFGDATTSAAAVRNTGAWKKHFDYLEREDGTLIMTELEALSTIASYKETLGEVGIGDTTEFESDFKTLITDEVSAAEFQDRINLVYEGVKEQIPEVERLFRDRYGIESDSGTIFASLIKPDIEDKLLKGEIQTLQLQAEATTRGFSTSFARFAELRKRGFTQEMAKGVYEAGAGIIERAAGIGRDLGIETLEEAALGDVISQKRLQRTEAEILARGGVQLGAAKKGDEVTGLIAD
;
A
#
# COMPACT_ATOMS: atom_id res chain seq x y z
N MET A 1 78.73 -22.96 -19.26
CA MET A 1 78.67 -21.53 -18.89
C MET A 1 77.31 -21.01 -19.34
N ALA A 2 76.57 -20.30 -18.49
CA ALA A 2 75.28 -19.73 -18.87
C ALA A 2 75.49 -18.59 -19.87
N ASN A 3 74.69 -18.52 -20.94
CA ASN A 3 74.76 -17.43 -21.91
C ASN A 3 74.53 -16.09 -21.21
N PRO A 4 75.29 -15.03 -21.56
CA PRO A 4 75.15 -13.73 -20.91
C PRO A 4 73.77 -13.12 -21.19
N ILE A 5 73.27 -12.38 -20.21
CA ILE A 5 72.07 -11.56 -20.33
C ILE A 5 72.44 -10.33 -21.16
N ILE A 6 71.72 -10.09 -22.24
CA ILE A 6 71.94 -8.98 -23.18
C ILE A 6 70.93 -7.84 -22.98
N SER A 7 69.84 -8.08 -22.25
CA SER A 7 68.82 -7.08 -21.93
C SER A 7 67.99 -7.50 -20.70
N GLY A 8 67.63 -6.57 -19.82
CA GLY A 8 66.88 -6.83 -18.58
C GLY A 8 67.75 -7.28 -17.39
N GLU A 9 67.10 -7.68 -16.30
CA GLU A 9 67.79 -8.11 -15.07
C GLU A 9 68.18 -9.60 -15.08
N ASN A 10 69.36 -9.93 -14.56
CA ASN A 10 69.76 -11.32 -14.34
C ASN A 10 69.09 -11.91 -13.10
N LYS A 11 67.76 -12.03 -13.14
CA LYS A 11 66.92 -12.46 -12.05
C LYS A 11 66.07 -13.67 -12.45
N GLN A 12 65.99 -14.66 -11.57
CA GLN A 12 65.02 -15.75 -11.68
C GLN A 12 63.74 -15.39 -10.94
N VAL A 13 62.61 -15.65 -11.58
CA VAL A 13 61.28 -15.37 -11.03
C VAL A 13 60.49 -16.68 -10.97
N THR A 14 59.82 -16.92 -9.86
CA THR A 14 58.94 -18.07 -9.69
C THR A 14 57.61 -17.82 -10.41
N ILE A 15 57.17 -18.80 -11.18
CA ILE A 15 55.91 -18.81 -11.91
C ILE A 15 55.06 -20.02 -11.50
N TYR A 16 53.75 -19.84 -11.57
CA TYR A 16 52.75 -20.81 -11.12
C TYR A 16 51.86 -21.17 -12.29
N HIS A 17 51.62 -22.46 -12.50
CA HIS A 17 50.68 -22.95 -13.50
C HIS A 17 49.31 -23.18 -12.86
N SER A 18 48.24 -22.97 -13.61
CA SER A 18 46.85 -23.19 -13.17
C SER A 18 46.55 -24.64 -12.74
N SER A 19 47.37 -25.61 -13.15
CA SER A 19 47.32 -27.01 -12.67
C SER A 19 47.97 -27.22 -11.28
N GLY A 20 48.49 -26.16 -10.66
CA GLY A 20 49.24 -26.22 -9.40
C GLY A 20 50.74 -26.50 -9.56
N ALA A 21 51.27 -26.59 -10.78
CA ALA A 21 52.70 -26.75 -11.01
C ALA A 21 53.46 -25.44 -10.72
N VAL A 22 54.69 -25.52 -10.21
CA VAL A 22 55.55 -24.37 -9.94
C VAL A 22 56.85 -24.52 -10.73
N SER A 23 57.29 -23.45 -11.39
CA SER A 23 58.55 -23.38 -12.14
C SER A 23 59.27 -22.09 -11.82
N THR A 24 60.56 -22.00 -12.14
CA THR A 24 61.27 -20.72 -12.23
C THR A 24 61.56 -20.37 -13.69
N ALA A 25 61.68 -19.08 -13.99
CA ALA A 25 62.02 -18.58 -15.32
C ALA A 25 62.95 -17.36 -15.23
N GLN A 26 63.83 -17.19 -16.22
CA GLN A 26 64.73 -16.04 -16.30
C GLN A 26 64.00 -14.80 -16.83
N GLU A 27 64.09 -13.67 -16.12
CA GLU A 27 63.48 -12.39 -16.51
C GLU A 27 64.24 -11.69 -17.65
N GLY A 28 65.57 -11.64 -17.58
CA GLY A 28 66.42 -11.06 -18.61
C GLY A 28 66.57 -11.93 -19.86
N VAL A 29 66.72 -11.27 -21.01
CA VAL A 29 66.93 -11.90 -22.33
C VAL A 29 68.39 -12.33 -22.46
N ARG A 30 68.63 -13.60 -22.81
CA ARG A 30 69.96 -14.14 -23.11
C ARG A 30 70.31 -14.00 -24.58
N GLN A 31 71.61 -13.97 -24.89
CA GLN A 31 72.14 -13.79 -26.24
C GLN A 31 71.54 -14.73 -27.33
N ASN A 32 71.04 -15.91 -26.93
CA ASN A 32 70.48 -16.92 -27.83
C ASN A 32 69.00 -17.21 -27.54
N ASP A 33 68.29 -16.32 -26.85
CA ASP A 33 66.87 -16.54 -26.59
C ASP A 33 66.05 -16.43 -27.89
N PRO A 34 65.23 -17.45 -28.22
CA PRO A 34 64.37 -17.44 -29.40
C PRO A 34 63.51 -16.17 -29.46
N GLY A 35 63.58 -15.47 -30.59
CA GLY A 35 62.79 -14.25 -30.83
C GLY A 35 63.20 -13.03 -30.01
N GLY A 36 64.33 -13.06 -29.30
CA GLY A 36 64.78 -11.95 -28.46
C GLY A 36 63.89 -11.68 -27.24
N VAL A 37 63.06 -12.66 -26.85
CA VAL A 37 62.18 -12.58 -25.68
C VAL A 37 62.70 -13.49 -24.57
N SER A 38 62.63 -13.00 -23.33
CA SER A 38 63.11 -13.74 -22.17
C SER A 38 62.32 -15.01 -21.94
N GLU A 39 62.93 -15.96 -21.24
CA GLU A 39 62.28 -17.21 -20.86
C GLU A 39 60.99 -16.95 -20.06
N LEU A 40 61.00 -15.95 -19.17
CA LEU A 40 59.82 -15.54 -18.41
C LEU A 40 58.66 -15.14 -19.32
N ASN A 41 58.90 -14.22 -20.27
CA ASN A 41 57.85 -13.74 -21.17
C ASN A 41 57.32 -14.85 -22.09
N ARG A 42 58.18 -15.79 -22.49
CA ARG A 42 57.78 -16.95 -23.28
C ARG A 42 56.87 -17.88 -22.50
N LYS A 43 57.22 -18.18 -21.24
CA LYS A 43 56.40 -19.04 -20.38
C LYS A 43 55.09 -18.37 -19.97
N LEU A 44 55.08 -17.06 -19.71
CA LEU A 44 53.85 -16.31 -19.43
C LEU A 44 52.92 -16.16 -20.65
N ALA A 45 53.45 -16.32 -21.87
CA ALA A 45 52.64 -16.39 -23.09
C ALA A 45 51.97 -17.76 -23.29
N GLU A 46 52.46 -18.81 -22.62
CA GLU A 46 51.80 -20.12 -22.60
C GLU A 46 50.57 -20.08 -21.67
N PRO A 47 49.41 -20.62 -22.09
CA PRO A 47 48.21 -20.62 -21.26
C PRO A 47 48.45 -21.30 -19.91
N GLY A 48 48.01 -20.64 -18.84
CA GLY A 48 48.01 -21.22 -17.50
C GLY A 48 49.17 -20.79 -16.60
N TRP A 49 50.24 -20.19 -17.11
CA TRP A 49 51.34 -19.67 -16.27
C TRP A 49 51.09 -18.23 -15.80
N SER A 50 51.40 -17.94 -14.54
CA SER A 50 51.29 -16.61 -13.93
C SER A 50 52.43 -16.33 -12.95
N LEU A 51 52.60 -15.06 -12.56
CA LEU A 51 53.55 -14.63 -11.52
C LEU A 51 53.00 -14.80 -10.10
N THR A 52 51.72 -15.15 -9.95
CA THR A 52 51.01 -15.18 -8.66
C THR A 52 50.48 -16.58 -8.34
N PRO A 53 50.71 -17.10 -7.12
CA PRO A 53 50.25 -18.44 -6.77
C PRO A 53 48.72 -18.52 -6.80
N THR A 54 48.19 -19.48 -7.55
CA THR A 54 46.74 -19.76 -7.62
C THR A 54 46.39 -20.82 -6.57
N PHE A 55 45.96 -20.38 -5.38
CA PHE A 55 45.38 -21.29 -4.39
C PHE A 55 43.89 -21.49 -4.70
N GLY A 56 43.42 -22.74 -4.61
CA GLY A 56 42.08 -23.14 -5.01
C GLY A 56 40.96 -22.27 -4.44
N GLY A 57 39.98 -21.96 -5.28
CA GLY A 57 38.77 -21.22 -4.89
C GLY A 57 38.79 -19.73 -5.20
N ALA A 58 39.19 -19.34 -6.40
CA ALA A 58 38.67 -18.15 -7.08
C ALA A 58 39.24 -18.17 -8.50
N SER A 59 38.40 -18.50 -9.47
CA SER A 59 38.66 -18.15 -10.86
C SER A 59 38.80 -16.63 -10.89
N ALA A 60 40.01 -16.10 -10.95
CA ALA A 60 40.22 -14.75 -11.46
C ALA A 60 39.54 -14.71 -12.84
N PRO A 61 38.74 -13.67 -13.16
CA PRO A 61 37.95 -13.69 -14.37
C PRO A 61 38.89 -13.82 -15.56
N GLN A 62 38.80 -14.97 -16.20
CA GLN A 62 39.21 -15.15 -17.58
C GLN A 62 38.55 -14.00 -18.34
N GLN A 63 39.34 -13.14 -19.00
CA GLN A 63 38.79 -12.18 -19.96
C GLN A 63 38.14 -12.99 -21.08
N THR A 64 36.87 -13.36 -20.90
CA THR A 64 36.01 -13.98 -21.89
C THR A 64 34.86 -13.04 -22.17
N GLY A 65 34.90 -12.39 -23.34
CA GLY A 65 33.74 -12.27 -24.24
C GLY A 65 32.47 -11.52 -23.81
N TYR A 66 32.32 -10.99 -22.59
CA TYR A 66 31.10 -10.29 -22.20
C TYR A 66 31.04 -8.89 -22.83
N SER A 67 30.19 -8.75 -23.86
CA SER A 67 29.97 -7.47 -24.53
C SER A 67 28.76 -6.74 -23.96
N TYR A 68 28.72 -5.43 -24.19
CA TYR A 68 27.56 -4.60 -23.86
C TYR A 68 26.29 -5.09 -24.58
N GLU A 69 26.41 -5.50 -25.84
CA GLU A 69 25.30 -6.04 -26.65
C GLU A 69 24.74 -7.33 -26.04
N MET A 70 25.61 -8.22 -25.54
CA MET A 70 25.18 -9.40 -24.79
C MET A 70 24.48 -9.01 -23.49
N GLY A 71 24.96 -7.97 -22.80
CA GLY A 71 24.31 -7.44 -21.61
C GLY A 71 22.92 -6.89 -21.88
N ILE A 72 22.71 -6.21 -23.01
CA ILE A 72 21.39 -5.75 -23.45
C ILE A 72 20.47 -6.94 -23.75
N ALA A 73 20.94 -7.93 -24.51
CA ALA A 73 20.16 -9.13 -24.81
C ALA A 73 19.76 -9.88 -23.53
N GLN A 74 20.68 -9.98 -22.57
CA GLN A 74 20.42 -10.63 -21.29
C GLN A 74 19.41 -9.84 -20.44
N ALA A 75 19.54 -8.51 -20.40
CA ALA A 75 18.56 -7.66 -19.72
C ALA A 75 17.17 -7.80 -20.34
N GLN A 76 17.07 -7.81 -21.68
CA GLN A 76 15.78 -7.99 -22.36
C GLN A 76 15.18 -9.38 -22.11
N ALA A 77 16.01 -10.41 -21.97
CA ALA A 77 15.54 -11.77 -21.72
C ALA A 77 15.07 -11.98 -20.27
N LEU A 78 15.75 -11.41 -19.28
CA LEU A 78 15.49 -11.64 -17.85
C LEU A 78 14.70 -10.52 -17.17
N TYR A 79 14.87 -9.30 -17.66
CA TYR A 79 14.38 -8.06 -17.05
C TYR A 79 13.72 -7.18 -18.13
N SER A 80 12.87 -7.78 -18.96
CA SER A 80 12.18 -7.10 -20.06
C SER A 80 11.35 -5.88 -19.62
N PHE A 81 11.04 -5.81 -18.33
CA PHE A 81 10.31 -4.72 -17.68
C PHE A 81 11.21 -3.53 -17.28
N PHE A 82 12.53 -3.66 -17.36
CA PHE A 82 13.44 -2.55 -17.02
C PHE A 82 13.27 -1.39 -18.01
N PRO A 83 13.14 -0.15 -17.51
CA PRO A 83 13.24 1.04 -18.35
C PRO A 83 14.55 1.05 -19.14
N GLU A 84 14.55 1.72 -20.29
CA GLU A 84 15.70 1.72 -21.20
C GLU A 84 16.99 2.18 -20.49
N GLU A 85 16.93 3.20 -19.64
CA GLU A 85 18.08 3.71 -18.89
C GLU A 85 18.63 2.68 -17.88
N VAL A 86 17.76 1.93 -17.21
CA VAL A 86 18.14 0.85 -16.29
C VAL A 86 18.74 -0.32 -17.05
N THR A 87 18.17 -0.67 -18.20
CA THR A 87 18.69 -1.70 -19.12
C THR A 87 20.11 -1.36 -19.60
N LYS A 88 20.36 -0.10 -19.95
CA LYS A 88 21.70 0.37 -20.35
C LYS A 88 22.70 0.28 -19.19
N GLU A 89 22.29 0.63 -17.96
CA GLU A 89 23.15 0.46 -16.78
C GLU A 89 23.43 -1.02 -16.49
N PHE A 90 22.44 -1.90 -16.63
CA PHE A 90 22.64 -3.34 -16.50
C PHE A 90 23.70 -3.86 -17.48
N ALA A 91 23.61 -3.49 -18.75
CA ALA A 91 24.58 -3.91 -19.76
C ALA A 91 26.00 -3.42 -19.44
N LYS A 92 26.17 -2.24 -18.82
CA LYS A 92 27.48 -1.77 -18.34
C LYS A 92 28.02 -2.61 -17.19
N GLN A 93 27.16 -3.04 -16.26
CA GLN A 93 27.59 -3.92 -15.16
C GLN A 93 27.86 -5.36 -15.65
N TRP A 94 27.11 -5.84 -16.65
CA TRP A 94 27.34 -7.13 -17.29
C TRP A 94 28.75 -7.26 -17.89
N VAL A 95 29.24 -6.21 -18.56
CA VAL A 95 30.62 -6.20 -19.08
C VAL A 95 31.67 -6.39 -17.98
N LYS A 96 31.37 -5.97 -16.74
CA LYS A 96 32.28 -6.08 -15.60
C LYS A 96 32.19 -7.43 -14.90
N PHE A 97 30.97 -7.92 -14.68
CA PHE A 97 30.72 -9.06 -13.82
C PHE A 97 30.42 -10.35 -14.57
N GLY A 98 29.86 -10.26 -15.79
CA GLY A 98 29.46 -11.43 -16.60
C GLY A 98 28.36 -12.30 -15.98
N ASP A 99 27.77 -11.84 -14.87
CA ASP A 99 26.76 -12.55 -14.09
C ASP A 99 25.51 -11.67 -13.92
N ALA A 100 24.34 -12.23 -14.16
CA ALA A 100 23.09 -11.48 -14.22
C ALA A 100 22.68 -10.98 -12.82
N THR A 101 22.80 -11.84 -11.81
CA THR A 101 22.42 -11.52 -10.43
C THR A 101 23.30 -10.41 -9.87
N THR A 102 24.62 -10.53 -10.04
CA THR A 102 25.60 -9.53 -9.59
C THR A 102 25.43 -8.20 -10.35
N SER A 103 25.17 -8.26 -11.65
CA SER A 103 24.92 -7.07 -12.47
C SER A 103 23.64 -6.36 -12.05
N ALA A 104 22.55 -7.08 -11.83
CA ALA A 104 21.29 -6.52 -11.32
C ALA A 104 21.47 -5.88 -9.93
N ALA A 105 22.18 -6.55 -9.01
CA ALA A 105 22.49 -5.99 -7.70
C ALA A 105 23.32 -4.69 -7.80
N ALA A 106 24.30 -4.64 -8.71
CA ALA A 106 25.10 -3.44 -8.95
C ALA A 106 24.27 -2.29 -9.55
N VAL A 107 23.28 -2.59 -10.41
CA VAL A 107 22.38 -1.59 -11.02
C VAL A 107 21.54 -0.86 -9.97
N ARG A 108 21.14 -1.53 -8.88
CA ARG A 108 20.35 -0.91 -7.79
C ARG A 108 21.05 0.28 -7.14
N ASN A 109 22.38 0.33 -7.22
CA ASN A 109 23.20 1.44 -6.72
C ASN A 109 23.33 2.61 -7.71
N THR A 110 22.70 2.53 -8.89
CA THR A 110 22.80 3.57 -9.93
C THR A 110 21.69 4.59 -9.83
N GLY A 111 21.95 5.82 -10.27
CA GLY A 111 20.92 6.87 -10.33
C GLY A 111 19.76 6.53 -11.28
N ALA A 112 20.01 5.79 -12.35
CA ALA A 112 18.98 5.34 -13.29
C ALA A 112 17.98 4.39 -12.61
N TRP A 113 18.46 3.45 -11.80
CA TRP A 113 17.57 2.57 -11.04
C TRP A 113 16.78 3.36 -9.99
N LYS A 114 17.46 4.21 -9.20
CA LYS A 114 16.81 5.00 -8.15
C LYS A 114 15.69 5.90 -8.67
N LYS A 115 15.88 6.51 -9.84
CA LYS A 115 14.83 7.32 -10.48
C LYS A 115 13.51 6.57 -10.73
N HIS A 116 13.56 5.26 -10.89
CA HIS A 116 12.39 4.44 -11.21
C HIS A 116 11.89 3.60 -10.04
N PHE A 117 12.78 3.19 -9.13
CA PHE A 117 12.54 2.13 -8.16
C PHE A 117 13.02 2.48 -6.74
N ASP A 118 13.43 3.72 -6.46
CA ASP A 118 13.87 4.14 -5.11
C ASP A 118 12.86 3.84 -3.99
N TYR A 119 11.56 3.95 -4.28
CA TYR A 119 10.47 3.61 -3.34
C TYR A 119 10.51 2.16 -2.85
N LEU A 120 11.27 1.26 -3.49
CA LEU A 120 11.44 -0.12 -3.05
C LEU A 120 12.55 -0.27 -2.00
N GLU A 121 13.40 0.72 -1.80
CA GLU A 121 14.53 0.67 -0.86
C GLU A 121 14.07 1.12 0.54
N ARG A 122 14.22 0.25 1.54
CA ARG A 122 14.01 0.59 2.96
C ARG A 122 15.17 1.46 3.47
N GLU A 123 14.97 2.08 4.63
CA GLU A 123 16.01 2.89 5.30
C GLU A 123 17.31 2.10 5.58
N ASP A 124 17.22 0.78 5.75
CA ASP A 124 18.36 -0.11 5.98
C ASP A 124 19.05 -0.60 4.68
N GLY A 125 18.57 -0.16 3.51
CA GLY A 125 19.08 -0.54 2.20
C GLY A 125 18.58 -1.89 1.69
N THR A 126 17.71 -2.58 2.43
CA THR A 126 17.01 -3.78 1.94
C THR A 126 15.86 -3.39 1.01
N LEU A 127 15.41 -4.32 0.18
CA LEU A 127 14.25 -4.08 -0.70
C LEU A 127 12.95 -4.56 -0.05
N ILE A 128 11.91 -3.75 -0.17
CA ILE A 128 10.53 -4.11 0.21
C ILE A 128 10.09 -5.35 -0.55
N MET A 129 10.25 -5.30 -1.86
CA MET A 129 10.01 -6.38 -2.80
C MET A 129 10.89 -6.19 -4.04
N THR A 130 10.96 -7.20 -4.90
CA THR A 130 11.67 -7.08 -6.18
C THR A 130 10.95 -6.15 -7.13
N GLU A 131 11.67 -5.64 -8.12
CA GLU A 131 11.14 -4.72 -9.13
C GLU A 131 9.99 -5.33 -9.94
N LEU A 132 10.06 -6.64 -10.23
CA LEU A 132 8.99 -7.35 -10.92
C LEU A 132 7.76 -7.54 -10.04
N GLU A 133 7.96 -7.90 -8.76
CA GLU A 133 6.87 -8.01 -7.79
C GLU A 133 6.16 -6.67 -7.61
N ALA A 134 6.90 -5.57 -7.53
CA ALA A 134 6.32 -4.23 -7.44
C ALA A 134 5.43 -3.89 -8.65
N LEU A 135 5.92 -4.16 -9.87
CA LEU A 135 5.12 -3.94 -11.08
C LEU A 135 3.88 -4.85 -11.13
N SER A 136 3.99 -6.09 -10.67
CA SER A 136 2.86 -7.02 -10.57
C SER A 136 1.83 -6.57 -9.53
N THR A 137 2.29 -6.04 -8.39
CA THR A 137 1.44 -5.48 -7.35
C THR A 137 0.71 -4.24 -7.85
N ILE A 138 1.41 -3.32 -8.52
CA ILE A 138 0.80 -2.14 -9.16
C ILE A 138 -0.24 -2.57 -10.21
N ALA A 139 0.07 -3.56 -11.04
CA ALA A 139 -0.90 -4.08 -12.00
C ALA A 139 -2.16 -4.64 -11.32
N SER A 140 -1.99 -5.32 -10.18
CA SER A 140 -3.11 -5.83 -9.38
C SER A 140 -3.95 -4.69 -8.80
N TYR A 141 -3.33 -3.62 -8.26
CA TYR A 141 -4.06 -2.43 -7.81
C TYR A 141 -4.89 -1.80 -8.93
N LYS A 142 -4.30 -1.68 -10.13
CA LYS A 142 -4.99 -1.14 -11.30
C LYS A 142 -6.18 -1.99 -11.72
N GLU A 143 -6.05 -3.31 -11.68
CA GLU A 143 -7.15 -4.23 -11.98
C GLU A 143 -8.30 -4.05 -10.97
N THR A 144 -8.00 -4.04 -9.67
CA THR A 144 -8.99 -3.77 -8.61
C THR A 144 -9.73 -2.44 -8.83
N LEU A 145 -9.02 -1.39 -9.22
CA LEU A 145 -9.65 -0.10 -9.56
C LEU A 145 -10.51 -0.19 -10.83
N GLY A 146 -10.07 -0.96 -11.82
CA GLY A 146 -10.83 -1.27 -13.03
C GLY A 146 -12.17 -1.95 -12.73
N GLU A 147 -12.19 -2.89 -11.78
CA GLU A 147 -13.42 -3.59 -11.34
C GLU A 147 -14.48 -2.63 -10.79
N VAL A 148 -14.06 -1.54 -10.14
CA VAL A 148 -14.96 -0.51 -9.60
C VAL A 148 -15.22 0.64 -10.58
N GLY A 149 -14.72 0.54 -11.81
CA GLY A 149 -15.02 1.47 -12.92
C GLY A 149 -13.98 2.56 -13.16
N ILE A 150 -12.80 2.49 -12.52
CA ILE A 150 -11.70 3.43 -12.75
C ILE A 150 -10.74 2.81 -13.77
N GLY A 151 -10.95 3.15 -15.04
CA GLY A 151 -10.14 2.62 -16.16
C GLY A 151 -8.83 3.36 -16.41
N ASP A 152 -8.77 4.67 -16.10
CA ASP A 152 -7.54 5.46 -16.16
C ASP A 152 -6.97 5.62 -14.75
N THR A 153 -5.76 5.10 -14.55
CA THR A 153 -5.08 5.09 -13.25
C THR A 153 -3.82 5.95 -13.25
N THR A 154 -3.61 6.74 -14.29
CA THR A 154 -2.39 7.53 -14.50
C THR A 154 -2.11 8.50 -13.35
N GLU A 155 -3.16 9.08 -12.76
CA GLU A 155 -3.03 10.02 -11.65
C GLU A 155 -2.64 9.34 -10.31
N PHE A 156 -2.84 8.03 -10.18
CA PHE A 156 -2.58 7.27 -8.95
C PHE A 156 -1.19 6.59 -8.93
N GLU A 157 -0.37 6.79 -9.96
CA GLU A 157 0.94 6.15 -10.07
C GLU A 157 1.88 6.46 -8.90
N SER A 158 1.83 7.67 -8.34
CA SER A 158 2.58 7.98 -7.11
C SER A 158 2.00 7.27 -5.90
N ASP A 159 0.68 7.18 -5.83
CA ASP A 159 -0.03 6.66 -4.68
C ASP A 159 0.15 5.15 -4.59
N PHE A 160 0.16 4.42 -5.71
CA PHE A 160 0.52 2.99 -5.73
C PHE A 160 1.92 2.71 -5.19
N LYS A 161 2.88 3.62 -5.46
CA LYS A 161 4.24 3.49 -4.91
C LYS A 161 4.22 3.72 -3.41
N THR A 162 3.47 4.71 -2.93
CA THR A 162 3.27 4.94 -1.49
C THR A 162 2.66 3.73 -0.81
N LEU A 163 1.63 3.12 -1.38
CA LEU A 163 1.03 1.88 -0.86
C LEU A 163 2.06 0.75 -0.74
N ILE A 164 2.96 0.61 -1.71
CA ILE A 164 4.07 -0.37 -1.64
C ILE A 164 5.06 0.01 -0.53
N THR A 165 5.43 1.28 -0.41
CA THR A 165 6.30 1.78 0.67
C THR A 165 5.72 1.48 2.05
N ASP A 166 4.40 1.61 2.19
CA ASP A 166 3.64 1.31 3.41
C ASP A 166 3.35 -0.20 3.57
N GLU A 167 3.96 -1.05 2.73
CA GLU A 167 3.86 -2.51 2.72
C GLU A 167 2.42 -3.05 2.57
N VAL A 168 1.54 -2.27 1.96
CA VAL A 168 0.19 -2.72 1.61
C VAL A 168 0.30 -3.79 0.51
N SER A 169 -0.45 -4.87 0.67
CA SER A 169 -0.51 -5.95 -0.31
C SER A 169 -1.68 -5.78 -1.29
N ALA A 170 -1.61 -6.42 -2.46
CA ALA A 170 -2.73 -6.48 -3.42
C ALA A 170 -4.04 -6.98 -2.78
N ALA A 171 -3.95 -8.00 -1.91
CA ALA A 171 -5.12 -8.54 -1.21
C ALA A 171 -5.70 -7.53 -0.21
N GLU A 172 -4.84 -6.86 0.58
CA GLU A 172 -5.28 -5.84 1.52
C GLU A 172 -5.93 -4.65 0.80
N PHE A 173 -5.36 -4.23 -0.33
CA PHE A 173 -5.95 -3.18 -1.15
C PHE A 173 -7.34 -3.57 -1.68
N GLN A 174 -7.50 -4.81 -2.15
CA GLN A 174 -8.80 -5.35 -2.55
C GLN A 174 -9.80 -5.33 -1.38
N ASP A 175 -9.39 -5.79 -0.19
CA ASP A 175 -10.26 -5.80 0.99
C ASP A 175 -10.70 -4.39 1.38
N ARG A 176 -9.79 -3.41 1.28
CA ARG A 176 -10.11 -1.99 1.50
C ARG A 176 -11.13 -1.50 0.48
N ILE A 177 -10.93 -1.77 -0.81
CA ILE A 177 -11.85 -1.38 -1.87
C ILE A 177 -13.24 -2.02 -1.66
N ASN A 178 -13.29 -3.32 -1.33
CA ASN A 178 -14.52 -4.05 -1.06
C ASN A 178 -15.30 -3.42 0.11
N LEU A 179 -14.63 -3.08 1.22
CA LEU A 179 -15.24 -2.42 2.38
C LEU A 179 -15.98 -1.13 1.99
N VAL A 180 -15.38 -0.34 1.10
CA VAL A 180 -15.99 0.92 0.64
C VAL A 180 -17.09 0.68 -0.35
N TYR A 181 -16.89 -0.29 -1.24
CA TYR A 181 -17.88 -0.65 -2.23
C TYR A 181 -19.17 -1.11 -1.57
N GLU A 182 -19.08 -2.04 -0.61
CA GLU A 182 -20.20 -2.46 0.23
C GLU A 182 -20.77 -1.28 1.04
N GLY A 183 -19.90 -0.43 1.60
CA GLY A 183 -20.31 0.64 2.48
C GLY A 183 -21.02 1.83 1.81
N VAL A 184 -20.65 2.13 0.57
CA VAL A 184 -21.08 3.34 -0.17
C VAL A 184 -22.00 3.01 -1.34
N LYS A 185 -21.71 1.95 -2.12
CA LYS A 185 -22.49 1.63 -3.32
C LYS A 185 -23.68 0.75 -3.01
N GLU A 186 -23.53 -0.22 -2.10
CA GLU A 186 -24.64 -1.11 -1.73
C GLU A 186 -25.62 -0.49 -0.73
N GLN A 187 -25.28 0.66 -0.12
CA GLN A 187 -26.11 1.32 0.89
C GLN A 187 -26.35 2.80 0.61
N ILE A 188 -27.64 3.18 0.67
CA ILE A 188 -28.26 4.52 0.70
C ILE A 188 -27.47 5.62 -0.06
N PRO A 189 -28.02 6.20 -1.15
CA PRO A 189 -27.42 7.33 -1.89
C PRO A 189 -26.94 8.53 -1.03
N GLU A 190 -27.49 8.65 0.18
CA GLU A 190 -27.10 9.62 1.18
C GLU A 190 -25.69 9.39 1.76
N VAL A 191 -25.23 8.14 1.92
CA VAL A 191 -23.86 7.85 2.37
C VAL A 191 -22.84 8.38 1.36
N GLU A 192 -23.10 8.13 0.08
CA GLU A 192 -22.30 8.65 -1.02
C GLU A 192 -22.25 10.18 -0.99
N ARG A 193 -23.42 10.83 -0.82
CA ARG A 193 -23.51 12.30 -0.70
C ARG A 193 -22.69 12.83 0.47
N LEU A 194 -22.85 12.24 1.66
CA LEU A 194 -22.13 12.65 2.87
C LEU A 194 -20.62 12.41 2.75
N PHE A 195 -20.20 11.33 2.08
CA PHE A 195 -18.80 11.05 1.78
C PHE A 195 -18.21 12.14 0.88
N ARG A 196 -18.89 12.47 -0.23
CA ARG A 196 -18.45 13.53 -1.16
C ARG A 196 -18.32 14.88 -0.47
N ASP A 197 -19.33 15.26 0.32
CA ASP A 197 -19.31 16.52 1.07
C ASP A 197 -18.14 16.58 2.07
N ARG A 198 -17.84 15.46 2.73
CA ARG A 198 -16.80 15.39 3.76
C ARG A 198 -15.39 15.54 3.19
N TYR A 199 -15.14 14.97 2.01
CA TYR A 199 -13.80 14.96 1.41
C TYR A 199 -13.66 15.92 0.21
N GLY A 200 -14.70 16.70 -0.11
CA GLY A 200 -14.67 17.65 -1.21
C GLY A 200 -14.52 16.99 -2.58
N ILE A 201 -15.20 15.85 -2.80
CA ILE A 201 -15.07 15.03 -4.01
C ILE A 201 -16.14 15.44 -5.04
N GLU A 202 -15.69 15.93 -6.21
CA GLU A 202 -16.57 16.35 -7.30
C GLU A 202 -16.98 15.15 -8.20
N SER A 203 -18.01 14.42 -7.75
CA SER A 203 -19.11 13.93 -8.61
C SER A 203 -19.12 12.54 -9.28
N ASP A 204 -18.18 11.62 -9.11
CA ASP A 204 -18.45 10.22 -9.50
C ASP A 204 -18.00 9.15 -8.49
N SER A 205 -18.65 7.98 -8.55
CA SER A 205 -18.36 6.85 -7.66
C SER A 205 -16.93 6.36 -7.83
N GLY A 206 -16.34 6.49 -9.03
CA GLY A 206 -14.93 6.21 -9.28
C GLY A 206 -14.00 7.09 -8.45
N THR A 207 -14.29 8.38 -8.33
CA THR A 207 -13.50 9.32 -7.53
C THR A 207 -13.60 9.04 -6.02
N ILE A 208 -14.73 8.48 -5.56
CA ILE A 208 -14.88 8.00 -4.18
C ILE A 208 -13.96 6.81 -3.90
N PHE A 209 -13.88 5.83 -4.80
CA PHE A 209 -12.98 4.68 -4.63
C PHE A 209 -11.50 5.05 -4.84
N ALA A 210 -11.22 5.97 -5.76
CA ALA A 210 -9.89 6.55 -5.93
C ALA A 210 -9.39 7.29 -4.67
N SER A 211 -10.30 7.86 -3.88
CA SER A 211 -9.93 8.55 -2.65
C SER A 211 -9.27 7.63 -1.62
N LEU A 212 -9.45 6.32 -1.72
CA LEU A 212 -8.88 5.30 -0.84
C LEU A 212 -7.40 5.04 -1.07
N ILE A 213 -6.91 5.47 -2.21
CA ILE A 213 -5.51 5.36 -2.60
C ILE A 213 -4.73 6.50 -1.93
N LYS A 214 -5.41 7.58 -1.52
CA LYS A 214 -4.81 8.70 -0.81
C LYS A 214 -4.62 8.34 0.67
N PRO A 215 -3.38 8.35 1.18
CA PRO A 215 -3.09 7.91 2.55
C PRO A 215 -3.92 8.63 3.62
N ASP A 216 -4.22 9.92 3.44
CA ASP A 216 -4.94 10.73 4.43
C ASP A 216 -6.45 10.43 4.55
N ILE A 217 -7.03 9.82 3.52
CA ILE A 217 -8.43 9.39 3.47
C ILE A 217 -8.52 7.93 3.88
N GLU A 218 -7.64 7.09 3.34
CA GLU A 218 -7.48 5.68 3.70
C GLU A 218 -7.45 5.47 5.22
N ASP A 219 -6.55 6.18 5.90
CA ASP A 219 -6.31 6.06 7.33
C ASP A 219 -7.56 6.34 8.16
N LYS A 220 -8.37 7.32 7.72
CA LYS A 220 -9.62 7.70 8.38
C LYS A 220 -10.68 6.64 8.13
N LEU A 221 -10.71 6.08 6.95
CA LEU A 221 -11.67 5.06 6.59
C LEU A 221 -11.50 3.79 7.40
N LEU A 222 -10.26 3.34 7.53
CA LEU A 222 -9.89 2.22 8.39
C LEU A 222 -10.28 2.47 9.85
N LYS A 223 -10.35 3.74 10.29
CA LYS A 223 -10.81 4.14 11.64
C LYS A 223 -12.34 4.15 11.80
N GLY A 224 -13.07 3.74 10.77
CA GLY A 224 -14.51 3.53 10.80
C GLY A 224 -15.35 4.75 10.42
N GLU A 225 -14.83 5.63 9.56
CA GLU A 225 -15.58 6.80 9.08
C GLU A 225 -16.75 6.39 8.17
N ILE A 226 -16.67 5.31 7.38
CA ILE A 226 -17.82 4.79 6.61
C ILE A 226 -18.98 4.44 7.52
N GLN A 227 -18.73 3.65 8.57
CA GLN A 227 -19.81 3.27 9.49
C GLN A 227 -20.39 4.52 10.16
N THR A 228 -19.56 5.52 10.43
CA THR A 228 -20.04 6.80 10.96
C THR A 228 -20.93 7.55 9.97
N LEU A 229 -20.56 7.58 8.68
CA LEU A 229 -21.38 8.16 7.61
C LEU A 229 -22.68 7.39 7.39
N GLN A 230 -22.67 6.06 7.53
CA GLN A 230 -23.86 5.22 7.47
C GLN A 230 -24.84 5.56 8.59
N LEU A 231 -24.37 5.68 9.83
CA LEU A 231 -25.21 6.12 10.96
C LEU A 231 -25.79 7.52 10.70
N GLN A 232 -24.97 8.44 10.18
CA GLN A 232 -25.42 9.78 9.83
C GLN A 232 -26.48 9.75 8.72
N ALA A 233 -26.31 8.89 7.71
CA ALA A 233 -27.26 8.74 6.61
C ALA A 233 -28.64 8.25 7.10
N GLU A 234 -28.68 7.32 8.06
CA GLU A 234 -29.95 6.86 8.65
C GLU A 234 -30.72 8.01 9.31
N ALA A 235 -30.01 8.96 9.91
CA ALA A 235 -30.61 10.15 10.51
C ALA A 235 -31.05 11.17 9.44
N THR A 236 -30.15 11.53 8.52
CA THR A 236 -30.39 12.62 7.56
C THR A 236 -31.47 12.28 6.56
N THR A 237 -31.56 11.02 6.12
CA THR A 237 -32.68 10.54 5.28
C THR A 237 -34.05 10.71 5.93
N ARG A 238 -34.11 10.81 7.26
CA ARG A 238 -35.35 10.97 8.05
C ARG A 238 -35.51 12.39 8.60
N GLY A 239 -34.72 13.34 8.11
CA GLY A 239 -34.79 14.76 8.47
C GLY A 239 -34.05 15.13 9.76
N PHE A 240 -33.31 14.20 10.36
CA PHE A 240 -32.46 14.48 11.52
C PHE A 240 -31.06 14.84 11.04
N SER A 241 -30.59 16.04 11.36
CA SER A 241 -29.23 16.47 11.01
C SER A 241 -28.46 16.91 12.25
N THR A 242 -27.29 16.31 12.44
CA THR A 242 -26.31 16.69 13.48
C THR A 242 -24.91 16.71 12.89
N SER A 243 -23.87 16.79 13.72
CA SER A 243 -22.48 16.75 13.27
C SER A 243 -21.97 15.31 13.10
N PHE A 244 -21.02 15.13 12.17
CA PHE A 244 -20.25 13.88 12.03
C PHE A 244 -19.60 13.46 13.36
N ALA A 245 -19.08 14.44 14.13
CA ALA A 245 -18.45 14.19 15.42
C ALA A 245 -19.41 13.52 16.43
N ARG A 246 -20.71 13.87 16.38
CA ARG A 246 -21.72 13.22 17.22
C ARG A 246 -21.90 11.75 16.83
N PHE A 247 -22.04 11.46 15.54
CA PHE A 247 -22.15 10.07 15.06
C PHE A 247 -20.89 9.25 15.34
N ALA A 248 -19.72 9.87 15.26
CA ALA A 248 -18.46 9.21 15.62
C ALA A 248 -18.44 8.82 17.10
N GLU A 249 -18.96 9.67 17.98
CA GLU A 249 -19.12 9.39 19.40
C GLU A 249 -20.16 8.30 19.67
N LEU A 250 -21.33 8.39 19.03
CA LEU A 250 -22.37 7.35 19.12
C LEU A 250 -21.81 5.98 18.72
N ARG A 251 -21.12 5.90 17.58
CA ARG A 251 -20.46 4.65 17.12
C ARG A 251 -19.47 4.12 18.15
N LYS A 252 -18.60 4.96 18.70
CA LYS A 252 -17.61 4.57 19.73
C LYS A 252 -18.27 4.02 20.98
N ARG A 253 -19.47 4.50 21.31
CA ARG A 253 -20.28 4.04 22.44
C ARG A 253 -21.13 2.80 22.11
N GLY A 254 -21.01 2.25 20.91
CA GLY A 254 -21.69 1.02 20.51
C GLY A 254 -23.02 1.23 19.80
N PHE A 255 -23.31 2.45 19.32
CA PHE A 255 -24.51 2.71 18.52
C PHE A 255 -24.37 2.04 17.15
N THR A 256 -25.17 1.02 16.88
CA THR A 256 -25.12 0.26 15.62
C THR A 256 -26.08 0.80 14.57
N GLN A 257 -25.94 0.34 13.33
CA GLN A 257 -26.84 0.72 12.25
C GLN A 257 -28.27 0.24 12.51
N GLU A 258 -28.46 -0.93 13.10
CA GLU A 258 -29.78 -1.44 13.48
C GLU A 258 -30.44 -0.55 14.54
N MET A 259 -29.67 -0.09 15.52
CA MET A 259 -30.14 0.88 16.52
C MET A 259 -30.52 2.20 15.85
N ALA A 260 -29.65 2.74 14.99
CA ALA A 260 -29.91 3.97 14.24
C ALA A 260 -31.20 3.88 13.43
N LYS A 261 -31.37 2.79 12.66
CA LYS A 261 -32.58 2.54 11.88
C LYS A 261 -33.82 2.59 12.76
N GLY A 262 -33.84 1.85 13.86
CA GLY A 262 -34.99 1.85 14.79
C GLY A 262 -35.26 3.22 15.44
N VAL A 263 -34.20 3.89 15.91
CA VAL A 263 -34.29 5.20 16.58
C VAL A 263 -34.82 6.27 15.63
N TYR A 264 -34.25 6.39 14.42
CA TYR A 264 -34.65 7.43 13.49
C TYR A 264 -35.97 7.12 12.78
N GLU A 265 -36.33 5.85 12.57
CA GLU A 265 -37.67 5.47 12.05
C GLU A 265 -38.79 5.82 13.03
N ALA A 266 -38.62 5.52 14.32
CA ALA A 266 -39.64 5.82 15.32
C ALA A 266 -39.58 7.27 15.83
N GLY A 267 -38.41 7.90 15.73
CA GLY A 267 -38.08 9.13 16.44
C GLY A 267 -38.98 10.31 16.11
N ALA A 268 -39.27 10.55 14.83
CA ALA A 268 -40.06 11.70 14.40
C ALA A 268 -41.46 11.68 15.03
N GLY A 269 -42.13 10.52 15.01
CA GLY A 269 -43.47 10.37 15.60
C GLY A 269 -43.48 10.42 17.13
N ILE A 270 -42.41 10.00 17.80
CA ILE A 270 -42.31 10.15 19.27
C ILE A 270 -42.10 11.64 19.63
N ILE A 271 -41.19 12.31 18.94
CA ILE A 271 -40.85 13.72 19.16
C ILE A 271 -42.07 14.62 18.90
N GLU A 272 -42.81 14.40 17.80
CA GLU A 272 -44.01 15.17 17.48
C GLU A 272 -45.10 15.01 18.55
N ARG A 273 -45.35 13.78 19.01
CA ARG A 273 -46.33 13.51 20.08
C ARG A 273 -45.90 14.13 21.41
N ALA A 274 -44.61 14.08 21.73
CA ALA A 274 -44.06 14.74 22.92
C ALA A 274 -44.26 16.26 22.85
N ALA A 275 -43.96 16.88 21.71
CA ALA A 275 -44.19 18.31 21.49
C ALA A 275 -45.68 18.68 21.62
N GLY A 276 -46.59 17.84 21.10
CA GLY A 276 -48.04 18.04 21.22
C GLY A 276 -48.57 18.09 22.65
N ILE A 277 -47.87 17.48 23.61
CA ILE A 277 -48.20 17.56 25.05
C ILE A 277 -47.35 18.58 25.82
N GLY A 278 -46.57 19.40 25.12
CA GLY A 278 -45.69 20.42 25.72
C GLY A 278 -44.44 19.83 26.36
N ARG A 279 -43.96 18.68 25.89
CA ARG A 279 -42.69 18.09 26.32
C ARG A 279 -41.62 18.33 25.25
N ASP A 280 -40.48 18.82 25.73
CA ASP A 280 -39.27 18.89 24.93
C ASP A 280 -38.58 17.52 24.98
N LEU A 281 -38.54 16.85 23.84
CA LEU A 281 -37.86 15.57 23.64
C LEU A 281 -37.09 15.65 22.32
N GLY A 282 -35.77 15.68 22.41
CA GLY A 282 -34.88 15.69 21.25
C GLY A 282 -34.50 14.28 20.80
N ILE A 283 -34.02 14.18 19.56
CA ILE A 283 -33.51 12.92 19.00
C ILE A 283 -32.32 12.38 19.81
N GLU A 284 -31.55 13.28 20.42
CA GLU A 284 -30.43 12.96 21.29
C GLU A 284 -30.87 12.10 22.47
N THR A 285 -32.04 12.36 23.04
CA THR A 285 -32.55 11.54 24.16
C THR A 285 -32.87 10.12 23.70
N LEU A 286 -33.33 9.94 22.46
CA LEU A 286 -33.64 8.62 21.91
C LEU A 286 -32.37 7.83 21.60
N GLU A 287 -31.37 8.50 21.01
CA GLU A 287 -30.03 7.93 20.76
C GLU A 287 -29.38 7.44 22.07
N GLU A 288 -29.37 8.30 23.09
CA GLU A 288 -28.79 7.99 24.40
C GLU A 288 -29.56 6.87 25.11
N ALA A 289 -30.90 6.86 25.01
CA ALA A 289 -31.71 5.80 25.58
C ALA A 289 -31.46 4.44 24.92
N ALA A 290 -31.24 4.41 23.60
CA ALA A 290 -30.88 3.20 22.86
C ALA A 290 -29.49 2.68 23.22
N LEU A 291 -28.56 3.57 23.57
CA LEU A 291 -27.25 3.24 24.14
C LEU A 291 -27.30 2.77 25.60
N GLY A 292 -28.49 2.72 26.22
CA GLY A 292 -28.64 2.27 27.60
C GLY A 292 -28.47 3.35 28.66
N ASP A 293 -28.46 4.64 28.29
CA ASP A 293 -28.40 5.72 29.28
C ASP A 293 -29.68 5.75 30.14
N VAL A 294 -29.52 5.47 31.43
CA VAL A 294 -30.64 5.31 32.37
C VAL A 294 -31.44 6.61 32.54
N ILE A 295 -30.79 7.77 32.45
CA ILE A 295 -31.46 9.07 32.59
C ILE A 295 -32.37 9.30 31.38
N SER A 296 -31.85 9.08 30.18
CA SER A 296 -32.57 9.22 28.92
C SER A 296 -33.70 8.22 28.79
N GLN A 297 -33.49 6.96 29.20
CA GLN A 297 -34.55 5.95 29.27
C GLN A 297 -35.69 6.37 30.19
N LYS A 298 -35.39 6.85 31.40
CA LYS A 298 -36.42 7.35 32.33
C LYS A 298 -37.17 8.56 31.76
N ARG A 299 -36.45 9.48 31.09
CA ARG A 299 -37.08 10.64 30.43
C ARG A 299 -38.03 10.20 29.32
N LEU A 300 -37.61 9.25 28.50
CA LEU A 300 -38.43 8.66 27.43
C LEU A 300 -39.67 7.98 28.01
N GLN A 301 -39.51 7.06 28.96
CA GLN A 301 -40.61 6.33 29.62
C GLN A 301 -41.64 7.28 30.24
N ARG A 302 -41.18 8.32 30.95
CA ARG A 302 -42.09 9.32 31.54
C ARG A 302 -42.89 10.06 30.45
N THR A 303 -42.22 10.42 29.36
CA THR A 303 -42.85 11.16 28.26
C THR A 303 -43.89 10.29 27.55
N GLU A 304 -43.58 9.02 27.31
CA GLU A 304 -44.53 8.05 26.74
C GLU A 304 -45.74 7.82 27.66
N ALA A 305 -45.52 7.66 28.96
CA ALA A 305 -46.61 7.51 29.93
C ALA A 305 -47.54 8.74 29.93
N GLU A 306 -46.99 9.95 29.82
CA GLU A 306 -47.78 11.18 29.73
C GLU A 306 -48.52 11.32 28.40
N ILE A 307 -47.91 10.91 27.28
CA ILE A 307 -48.58 10.85 25.96
C ILE A 307 -49.80 9.94 26.05
N LEU A 308 -49.64 8.74 26.63
CA LEU A 308 -50.74 7.79 26.82
C LEU A 308 -51.82 8.34 27.75
N ALA A 309 -51.44 8.95 28.87
CA ALA A 309 -52.39 9.53 29.82
C ALA A 309 -53.23 10.65 29.20
N ARG A 310 -52.62 11.57 28.43
CA ARG A 310 -53.35 12.65 27.76
C ARG A 310 -54.18 12.16 26.57
N GLY A 311 -53.70 11.17 25.83
CA GLY A 311 -54.48 10.50 24.78
C GLY A 311 -55.73 9.80 25.33
N GLY A 312 -55.63 9.21 26.51
CA GLY A 312 -56.76 8.59 27.21
C GLY A 312 -57.81 9.59 27.70
N VAL A 313 -57.39 10.78 28.15
CA VAL A 313 -58.29 11.86 28.59
C VAL A 313 -59.13 12.42 27.43
N GLN A 314 -58.62 12.41 26.19
CA GLN A 314 -59.32 12.94 25.02
C GLN A 314 -60.41 12.00 24.46
N LEU A 315 -60.34 10.69 24.74
CA LEU A 315 -61.42 9.72 24.49
C LEU A 315 -62.37 9.55 25.69
N GLY A 316 -61.99 10.04 26.88
CA GLY A 316 -62.71 9.80 28.14
C GLY A 316 -63.67 10.88 28.60
N ALA A 317 -63.84 11.99 27.87
CA ALA A 317 -64.74 13.08 28.28
C ALA A 317 -65.68 13.51 27.14
N ALA A 318 -66.56 12.60 26.69
CA ALA A 318 -67.76 13.00 25.98
C ALA A 318 -68.76 13.59 27.00
N LYS A 319 -68.73 14.92 27.19
CA LYS A 319 -69.82 15.61 27.90
C LYS A 319 -71.12 15.40 27.13
N LYS A 320 -72.05 14.65 27.69
CA LYS A 320 -73.45 14.62 27.26
C LYS A 320 -74.30 15.19 28.39
N GLY A 321 -74.50 16.50 28.36
CA GLY A 321 -75.22 17.22 29.41
C GLY A 321 -74.38 17.48 30.66
N ASP A 322 -75.00 18.12 31.65
CA ASP A 322 -74.40 18.70 32.87
C ASP A 322 -73.88 17.66 33.89
N GLU A 323 -73.65 16.42 33.48
CA GLU A 323 -73.07 15.36 34.31
C GLU A 323 -71.72 14.88 33.76
N VAL A 324 -70.71 14.94 34.62
CA VAL A 324 -69.40 14.31 34.39
C VAL A 324 -69.55 12.82 34.69
N THR A 325 -69.53 11.97 33.67
CA THR A 325 -69.42 10.52 33.84
C THR A 325 -67.96 10.12 33.60
N GLY A 326 -67.31 9.47 34.57
CA GLY A 326 -65.92 9.02 34.41
C GLY A 326 -65.02 8.99 35.67
N LEU A 327 -65.56 9.01 36.89
CA LEU A 327 -64.78 8.64 38.07
C LEU A 327 -64.79 7.11 38.21
N ILE A 328 -63.68 6.45 37.87
CA ILE A 328 -63.42 5.07 38.29
C ILE A 328 -63.13 5.13 39.79
N ALA A 329 -63.94 4.40 40.58
CA ALA A 329 -63.76 4.26 42.01
C ALA A 329 -62.48 3.47 42.33
N ASP A 330 -61.76 3.90 43.37
CA ASP A 330 -60.53 3.33 43.92
C ASP A 330 -60.57 1.80 44.14
#